data_AF-A0A7Z7BR81-F1
#
_entry.id   AF-A0A7Z7BR81-F1
#
_cell.length_a   1.000
_cell.length_b   1.000
_cell.length_c   1.000
_cell.angle_alpha   90.00
_cell.angle_beta   90.00
_cell.angle_gamma   90.00
#
_symmetry.space_group_name_H-M   'P 1'
#
loop_
_entity.id
_entity.type
_entity.pdbx_description
1 polymer ?
#
loop_
_entity_poly.entity_id
_entity_poly.type
_entity_poly.pdbx_seq_one_letter_code
_entity_poly.pdbx_strand_id
1 'polypeptide(L)'
;MAVAVSRKHADDDEVRQFLTGLARGTAGALLFALPMLMTMEMWFLGLYVNPWRLLLLCILNLPLLFLLARRIGFEKTDSWRQAWRDTLTAYGLGIMVSAAVLLLFGILNDQLTASNIVAKVALQSVPASIGALLGRSQLGQRSDAEDEEEGEYSGETGYLHELFMMMVGALFLSLNVAPTEEMILIAYKVTPYHILALCLLSIAIMHGFVYALHFRGSHRLHEGQQWWQAFIRFTLPGYVVAIAISIYTLWTFERLDHTSLSQIMNAAVILGVPASIGAASARLIL
;
A
#
# COMPACT_ATOMS: atom_id res chain seq x y z
N MET A 1 -40.22 28.58 -0.45
CA MET A 1 -39.06 29.06 -1.25
C MET A 1 -37.73 28.87 -0.52
N ALA A 2 -37.60 29.24 0.77
CA ALA A 2 -36.38 29.02 1.57
C ALA A 2 -35.97 27.53 1.73
N VAL A 3 -36.93 26.60 1.87
CA VAL A 3 -36.65 25.14 1.98
C VAL A 3 -36.08 24.55 0.68
N ALA A 4 -36.50 25.07 -0.48
CA ALA A 4 -35.99 24.61 -1.78
C ALA A 4 -34.57 25.15 -2.06
N VAL A 5 -34.26 26.37 -1.59
CA VAL A 5 -32.92 26.96 -1.69
C VAL A 5 -31.95 26.26 -0.72
N SER A 6 -32.39 25.92 0.49
CA SER A 6 -31.60 25.19 1.49
C SER A 6 -31.29 23.75 1.07
N ARG A 7 -32.25 23.03 0.45
CA ARG A 7 -31.96 21.70 -0.14
C ARG A 7 -30.99 21.76 -1.31
N LYS A 8 -31.05 22.81 -2.13
CA LYS A 8 -30.16 22.97 -3.29
C LYS A 8 -28.72 23.25 -2.86
N HIS A 9 -28.51 24.05 -1.81
CA HIS A 9 -27.16 24.29 -1.27
C HIS A 9 -26.57 23.04 -0.62
N ALA A 10 -27.38 22.25 0.11
CA ALA A 10 -26.92 20.99 0.69
C ALA A 10 -26.51 19.95 -0.36
N ASP A 11 -27.25 19.86 -1.48
CA ASP A 11 -26.93 18.95 -2.60
C ASP A 11 -25.64 19.39 -3.34
N ASP A 12 -25.48 20.71 -3.57
CA ASP A 12 -24.27 21.27 -4.20
C ASP A 12 -23.01 21.06 -3.33
N ASP A 13 -23.14 21.17 -1.99
CA ASP A 13 -22.05 20.91 -1.05
C ASP A 13 -21.68 19.41 -0.97
N GLU A 14 -22.68 18.52 -0.98
CA GLU A 14 -22.45 17.06 -1.00
C GLU A 14 -21.75 16.61 -2.29
N VAL A 15 -22.16 17.16 -3.45
CA VAL A 15 -21.48 16.90 -4.73
C VAL A 15 -20.05 17.44 -4.72
N ARG A 16 -19.81 18.63 -4.15
CA ARG A 16 -18.47 19.23 -4.10
C ARG A 16 -17.53 18.46 -3.17
N GLN A 17 -18.01 17.98 -2.03
CA GLN A 17 -17.27 17.10 -1.13
C GLN A 17 -16.93 15.77 -1.82
N PHE A 18 -17.89 15.16 -2.52
CA PHE A 18 -17.67 13.94 -3.28
C PHE A 18 -16.61 14.11 -4.38
N LEU A 19 -16.70 15.18 -5.18
CA LEU A 19 -15.72 15.50 -6.23
C LEU A 19 -14.33 15.75 -5.66
N THR A 20 -14.25 16.44 -4.51
CA THR A 20 -12.97 16.67 -3.81
C THR A 20 -12.37 15.36 -3.32
N GLY A 21 -13.20 14.45 -2.77
CA GLY A 21 -12.79 13.11 -2.39
C GLY A 21 -12.28 12.28 -3.56
N LEU A 22 -12.95 12.36 -4.72
CA LEU A 22 -12.52 11.69 -5.95
C LEU A 22 -11.20 12.25 -6.48
N ALA A 23 -11.02 13.58 -6.44
CA ALA A 23 -9.78 14.23 -6.87
C ALA A 23 -8.60 13.82 -5.98
N ARG A 24 -8.79 13.78 -4.64
CA ARG A 24 -7.79 13.30 -3.68
C ARG A 24 -7.45 11.83 -3.88
N GLY A 25 -8.45 10.99 -4.12
CA GLY A 25 -8.24 9.58 -4.46
C GLY A 25 -7.47 9.43 -5.78
N THR A 26 -7.77 10.24 -6.79
CA THR A 26 -7.08 10.18 -8.09
C THR A 26 -5.62 10.61 -7.94
N ALA A 27 -5.37 11.69 -7.19
CA ALA A 27 -4.03 12.15 -6.87
C ALA A 27 -3.24 11.09 -6.09
N GLY A 28 -3.88 10.43 -5.12
CA GLY A 28 -3.31 9.28 -4.41
C GLY A 28 -2.93 8.14 -5.35
N ALA A 29 -3.87 7.70 -6.19
CA ALA A 29 -3.64 6.64 -7.16
C ALA A 29 -2.44 6.96 -8.07
N LEU A 30 -2.38 8.18 -8.59
CA LEU A 30 -1.29 8.64 -9.44
C LEU A 30 0.02 8.70 -8.67
N LEU A 31 0.11 9.42 -7.55
CA LEU A 31 1.35 9.60 -6.78
C LEU A 31 1.97 8.26 -6.37
N PHE A 32 1.13 7.31 -5.96
CA PHE A 32 1.58 6.07 -5.38
C PHE A 32 1.76 4.92 -6.39
N ALA A 33 1.07 4.96 -7.54
CA ALA A 33 1.24 3.96 -8.59
C ALA A 33 2.08 4.44 -9.78
N LEU A 34 2.33 5.74 -9.92
CA LEU A 34 3.10 6.33 -11.04
C LEU A 34 4.37 5.55 -11.40
N PRO A 35 5.26 5.22 -10.44
CA PRO A 35 6.48 4.48 -10.76
C PRO A 35 6.17 3.17 -11.48
N MET A 36 5.20 2.40 -10.98
CA MET A 36 4.78 1.14 -11.62
C MET A 36 4.09 1.36 -12.96
N LEU A 37 3.20 2.36 -13.06
CA LEU A 37 2.50 2.71 -14.31
C LEU A 37 3.49 3.07 -15.43
N MET A 38 4.70 3.51 -15.09
CA MET A 38 5.75 3.92 -16.03
C MET A 38 6.79 2.84 -16.34
N THR A 39 6.79 1.71 -15.61
CA THR A 39 7.82 0.68 -15.80
C THR A 39 7.49 -0.25 -16.96
N MET A 40 8.49 -0.47 -17.82
CA MET A 40 8.41 -1.42 -18.92
C MET A 40 8.06 -2.83 -18.43
N GLU A 41 8.63 -3.24 -17.29
CA GLU A 41 8.40 -4.55 -16.68
C GLU A 41 6.93 -4.80 -16.35
N MET A 42 6.23 -3.83 -15.76
CA MET A 42 4.80 -3.98 -15.47
C MET A 42 3.94 -4.04 -16.73
N TRP A 43 4.35 -3.35 -17.79
CA TRP A 43 3.66 -3.45 -19.06
C TRP A 43 3.85 -4.85 -19.65
N PHE A 44 5.08 -5.36 -19.67
CA PHE A 44 5.41 -6.65 -20.27
C PHE A 44 4.82 -7.81 -19.48
N LEU A 45 4.78 -7.74 -18.15
CA LEU A 45 4.10 -8.74 -17.31
C LEU A 45 2.65 -8.95 -17.74
N GLY A 46 1.93 -7.90 -18.14
CA GLY A 46 0.57 -8.03 -18.66
C GLY A 46 0.43 -8.83 -19.98
N LEU A 47 1.54 -9.25 -20.61
CA LEU A 47 1.53 -10.11 -21.80
C LEU A 47 1.66 -11.60 -21.48
N TYR A 48 2.31 -11.96 -20.36
CA TYR A 48 2.66 -13.36 -20.06
C TYR A 48 2.34 -13.79 -18.62
N VAL A 49 1.86 -12.89 -17.75
CA VAL A 49 1.53 -13.21 -16.36
C VAL A 49 0.54 -14.37 -16.27
N ASN A 50 0.81 -15.29 -15.36
CA ASN A 50 -0.05 -16.41 -15.07
C ASN A 50 -1.44 -15.89 -14.59
N PRO A 51 -2.53 -16.26 -15.28
CA PRO A 51 -3.87 -15.77 -14.94
C PRO A 51 -4.29 -16.08 -13.50
N TRP A 52 -3.82 -17.18 -12.92
CA TRP A 52 -4.15 -17.57 -11.55
C TRP A 52 -3.43 -16.71 -10.51
N ARG A 53 -2.16 -16.33 -10.77
CA ARG A 53 -1.41 -15.42 -9.88
C ARG A 53 -2.01 -14.01 -9.91
N LEU A 54 -2.37 -13.53 -11.11
CA LEU A 54 -3.06 -12.25 -11.26
C LEU A 54 -4.45 -12.26 -10.59
N LEU A 55 -5.24 -13.30 -10.81
CA LEU A 55 -6.56 -13.46 -10.18
C LEU A 55 -6.42 -13.48 -8.65
N LEU A 56 -5.44 -14.21 -8.12
CA LEU A 56 -5.14 -14.26 -6.69
C LEU A 56 -4.75 -12.87 -6.17
N LEU A 57 -3.91 -12.12 -6.88
CA LEU A 57 -3.53 -10.76 -6.51
C LEU A 57 -4.76 -9.83 -6.44
N CYS A 58 -5.64 -9.88 -7.46
CA CYS A 58 -6.88 -9.09 -7.48
C CYS A 58 -7.84 -9.49 -6.35
N ILE A 59 -8.00 -10.79 -6.10
CA ILE A 59 -8.87 -11.31 -5.04
C ILE A 59 -8.36 -10.91 -3.65
N LEU A 60 -7.04 -10.98 -3.41
CA LEU A 60 -6.44 -10.56 -2.14
C LEU A 60 -6.42 -9.05 -1.96
N ASN A 61 -6.44 -8.27 -3.05
CA ASN A 61 -6.52 -6.82 -2.98
C ASN A 61 -7.87 -6.34 -2.39
N LEU A 62 -8.99 -7.02 -2.67
CA LEU A 62 -10.30 -6.63 -2.14
C LEU A 62 -10.40 -6.65 -0.60
N PRO A 63 -10.07 -7.74 0.11
CA PRO A 63 -10.09 -7.77 1.57
C PRO A 63 -9.03 -6.84 2.16
N LEU A 64 -7.88 -6.66 1.48
CA LEU A 64 -6.86 -5.68 1.87
C LEU A 64 -7.45 -4.26 1.88
N LEU A 65 -8.04 -3.83 0.76
CA LEU A 65 -8.68 -2.52 0.63
C LEU A 65 -9.86 -2.36 1.59
N PHE A 66 -10.66 -3.40 1.81
CA PHE A 66 -11.76 -3.36 2.77
C PHE A 66 -11.28 -3.15 4.19
N LEU A 67 -10.25 -3.89 4.61
CA LEU A 67 -9.67 -3.71 5.93
C LEU A 67 -8.99 -2.35 6.04
N LEU A 68 -8.35 -1.86 4.98
CA LEU A 68 -7.76 -0.53 4.92
C LEU A 68 -8.84 0.56 5.03
N ALA A 69 -9.94 0.47 4.29
CA ALA A 69 -11.07 1.39 4.35
C ALA A 69 -11.69 1.45 5.74
N ARG A 70 -11.87 0.29 6.39
CA ARG A 70 -12.44 0.21 7.74
C ARG A 70 -11.51 0.77 8.81
N ARG A 71 -10.19 0.76 8.58
CA ARG A 71 -9.19 1.20 9.56
C ARG A 71 -8.79 2.65 9.37
N ILE A 72 -8.75 3.13 8.13
CA ILE A 72 -8.32 4.48 7.74
C ILE A 72 -9.52 5.42 7.51
N GLY A 73 -10.74 4.91 7.36
CA GLY A 73 -11.94 5.73 7.23
C GLY A 73 -12.16 6.59 8.47
N PHE A 74 -11.95 7.91 8.33
CA PHE A 74 -11.98 8.91 9.39
C PHE A 74 -13.38 9.33 9.84
N GLU A 75 -14.44 8.94 9.13
CA GLU A 75 -15.78 9.11 9.68
C GLU A 75 -16.04 8.00 10.68
N LYS A 76 -16.58 8.35 11.86
CA LYS A 76 -17.24 7.40 12.77
C LYS A 76 -18.43 6.77 12.04
N THR A 77 -18.20 5.84 11.14
CA THR A 77 -19.25 5.20 10.37
C THR A 77 -19.18 3.70 10.54
N ASP A 78 -19.91 3.26 11.57
CA ASP A 78 -20.07 1.88 12.04
C ASP A 78 -20.66 0.89 11.02
N SER A 79 -20.88 1.28 9.75
CA SER A 79 -21.56 0.44 8.77
C SER A 79 -20.60 -0.22 7.78
N TRP A 80 -20.59 -1.56 7.79
CA TRP A 80 -19.88 -2.41 6.82
C TRP A 80 -20.19 -2.04 5.36
N ARG A 81 -21.36 -1.46 5.10
CA ARG A 81 -21.80 -1.02 3.78
C ARG A 81 -20.95 0.14 3.25
N GLN A 82 -20.53 1.07 4.09
CA GLN A 82 -19.71 2.20 3.65
C GLN A 82 -18.27 1.77 3.37
N ALA A 83 -17.67 0.93 4.22
CA ALA A 83 -16.34 0.36 3.96
C ALA A 83 -16.29 -0.39 2.61
N TRP A 84 -17.34 -1.14 2.27
CA TRP A 84 -17.45 -1.77 0.94
C TRP A 84 -17.59 -0.76 -0.21
N ARG A 85 -18.36 0.32 -0.02
CA ARG A 85 -18.47 1.39 -1.03
C ARG A 85 -17.12 2.06 -1.28
N ASP A 86 -16.37 2.33 -0.22
CA ASP A 86 -15.05 2.94 -0.29
C ASP A 86 -14.02 2.04 -0.97
N THR A 87 -14.04 0.75 -0.61
CA THR A 87 -13.25 -0.30 -1.26
C THR A 87 -13.51 -0.34 -2.75
N LEU A 88 -14.79 -0.39 -3.15
CA LEU A 88 -15.18 -0.48 -4.55
C LEU A 88 -14.87 0.82 -5.31
N THR A 89 -15.02 1.97 -4.65
CA THR A 89 -14.69 3.28 -5.23
C THR A 89 -13.19 3.40 -5.46
N ALA A 90 -12.36 3.03 -4.47
CA ALA A 90 -10.90 3.04 -4.60
C ALA A 90 -10.41 2.05 -5.66
N TYR A 91 -10.99 0.85 -5.72
CA TYR A 91 -10.63 -0.14 -6.74
C TYR A 91 -11.07 0.28 -8.14
N GLY A 92 -12.30 0.77 -8.29
CA GLY A 92 -12.80 1.34 -9.55
C GLY A 92 -11.96 2.52 -10.03
N LEU A 93 -11.54 3.40 -9.11
CA LEU A 93 -10.66 4.50 -9.42
C LEU A 93 -9.27 4.02 -9.86
N GLY A 94 -8.71 3.01 -9.17
CA GLY A 94 -7.46 2.38 -9.57
C GLY A 94 -7.53 1.80 -10.99
N ILE A 95 -8.63 1.16 -11.36
CA ILE A 95 -8.88 0.65 -12.72
C ILE A 95 -8.94 1.80 -13.73
N MET A 96 -9.74 2.83 -13.45
CA MET A 96 -9.91 3.97 -14.37
C MET A 96 -8.60 4.72 -14.58
N VAL A 97 -7.86 5.02 -13.50
CA VAL A 97 -6.57 5.71 -13.56
C VAL A 97 -5.55 4.87 -14.33
N SER A 98 -5.45 3.58 -14.04
CA SER A 98 -4.51 2.68 -14.74
C SER A 98 -4.83 2.59 -16.23
N ALA A 99 -6.11 2.40 -16.59
CA ALA A 99 -6.52 2.35 -17.99
C ALA A 99 -6.26 3.68 -18.70
N ALA A 100 -6.60 4.81 -18.09
CA ALA A 100 -6.38 6.14 -18.66
C ALA A 100 -4.90 6.41 -18.88
N VAL A 101 -4.04 6.15 -17.89
CA VAL A 101 -2.59 6.38 -18.02
C VAL A 101 -1.98 5.48 -19.08
N LEU A 102 -2.34 4.19 -19.13
CA LEU A 102 -1.80 3.29 -20.14
C LEU A 102 -2.30 3.62 -21.56
N LEU A 103 -3.52 4.14 -21.71
CA LEU A 103 -4.01 4.67 -22.98
C LEU A 103 -3.21 5.92 -23.39
N LEU A 104 -3.02 6.87 -22.46
CA LEU A 104 -2.28 8.12 -22.72
C LEU A 104 -0.81 7.87 -23.08
N PHE A 105 -0.19 6.85 -22.49
CA PHE A 105 1.19 6.44 -22.82
C PHE A 105 1.28 5.58 -24.10
N GLY A 106 0.15 5.28 -24.75
CA GLY A 106 0.11 4.44 -25.96
C GLY A 106 0.46 2.97 -25.71
N ILE A 107 0.43 2.52 -24.46
CA ILE A 107 0.71 1.13 -24.07
C ILE A 107 -0.48 0.23 -24.38
N LEU A 108 -1.70 0.77 -24.27
CA LEU A 108 -2.91 0.12 -24.77
C LEU A 108 -3.14 0.55 -26.22
N ASN A 109 -2.92 -0.37 -27.15
CA ASN A 109 -3.09 -0.15 -28.59
C ASN A 109 -3.96 -1.25 -29.21
N ASP A 110 -4.43 -1.01 -30.43
CA ASP A 110 -5.35 -1.90 -31.16
C ASP A 110 -4.71 -3.24 -31.58
N GLN A 111 -3.40 -3.39 -31.42
CA GLN A 111 -2.69 -4.65 -31.73
C GLN A 111 -2.73 -5.64 -30.56
N LEU A 112 -3.14 -5.20 -29.36
CA LEU A 112 -3.26 -6.07 -28.20
C LEU A 112 -4.57 -6.85 -28.22
N THR A 113 -4.51 -8.11 -27.78
CA THR A 113 -5.71 -8.88 -27.49
C THR A 113 -6.44 -8.30 -26.28
N ALA A 114 -7.77 -8.46 -26.23
CA ALA A 114 -8.58 -8.01 -25.09
C ALA A 114 -8.08 -8.58 -23.75
N SER A 115 -7.59 -9.83 -23.76
CA SER A 115 -6.98 -10.47 -22.58
C SER A 115 -5.77 -9.69 -22.06
N ASN A 116 -4.88 -9.25 -22.95
CA ASN A 116 -3.67 -8.52 -22.57
C ASN A 116 -4.01 -7.11 -22.05
N ILE A 117 -5.03 -6.47 -22.61
CA ILE A 117 -5.54 -5.18 -22.11
C ILE A 117 -6.05 -5.35 -20.67
N VAL A 118 -6.90 -6.36 -20.44
CA VAL A 118 -7.44 -6.65 -19.10
C VAL A 118 -6.31 -6.98 -18.11
N ALA A 119 -5.34 -7.80 -18.50
CA ALA A 119 -4.22 -8.16 -17.64
C ALA A 119 -3.36 -6.96 -17.24
N LYS A 120 -2.98 -6.10 -18.21
CA LYS A 120 -2.22 -4.86 -17.94
C LYS A 120 -2.95 -3.92 -16.99
N VAL A 121 -4.25 -3.71 -17.21
CA VAL A 121 -5.07 -2.83 -16.38
C VAL A 121 -5.28 -3.42 -14.98
N ALA A 122 -5.56 -4.72 -14.87
CA ALA A 122 -5.78 -5.40 -13.59
C ALA A 122 -4.51 -5.43 -12.73
N LEU A 123 -3.34 -5.60 -13.35
CA LEU A 123 -2.06 -5.60 -12.65
C LEU A 123 -1.76 -4.24 -12.00
N GLN A 124 -2.08 -3.16 -12.70
CA GLN A 124 -1.81 -1.78 -12.27
C GLN A 124 -2.91 -1.20 -11.37
N SER A 125 -4.14 -1.71 -11.47
CA SER A 125 -5.25 -1.27 -10.61
C SER A 125 -5.01 -1.58 -9.15
N VAL A 126 -4.28 -2.65 -8.82
CA VAL A 126 -3.96 -3.07 -7.45
C VAL A 126 -3.20 -1.96 -6.70
N PRO A 127 -1.98 -1.57 -7.10
CA PRO A 127 -1.28 -0.48 -6.42
C PRO A 127 -1.99 0.87 -6.56
N ALA A 128 -2.62 1.16 -7.70
CA ALA A 128 -3.37 2.41 -7.90
C ALA A 128 -4.55 2.52 -6.92
N SER A 129 -5.23 1.41 -6.61
CA SER A 129 -6.34 1.40 -5.65
C SER A 129 -5.90 1.56 -4.20
N ILE A 130 -4.76 0.97 -3.82
CA ILE A 130 -4.14 1.20 -2.51
C ILE A 130 -3.79 2.69 -2.38
N GLY A 131 -3.14 3.24 -3.42
CA GLY A 131 -2.82 4.67 -3.51
C GLY A 131 -4.06 5.56 -3.43
N ALA A 132 -5.15 5.19 -4.09
CA ALA A 132 -6.41 5.95 -4.05
C ALA A 132 -6.98 6.06 -2.65
N LEU A 133 -7.01 4.93 -1.93
CA LEU A 133 -7.56 4.88 -0.58
C LEU A 133 -6.70 5.67 0.41
N LEU A 134 -5.36 5.52 0.31
CA LEU A 134 -4.39 6.28 1.11
C LEU A 134 -4.39 7.78 0.80
N GLY A 135 -4.45 8.16 -0.48
CA GLY A 135 -4.46 9.59 -0.85
C GLY A 135 -5.74 10.29 -0.42
N ARG A 136 -6.88 9.59 -0.48
CA ARG A 136 -8.15 10.16 0.00
C ARG A 136 -8.13 10.44 1.50
N SER A 137 -7.51 9.57 2.30
CA SER A 137 -7.39 9.80 3.74
C SER A 137 -6.36 10.86 4.09
N GLN A 138 -5.17 10.80 3.50
CA GLN A 138 -4.05 11.70 3.84
C GLN A 138 -4.26 13.13 3.34
N LEU A 139 -4.86 13.31 2.15
CA LEU A 139 -5.17 14.64 1.61
C LEU A 139 -6.51 15.18 2.14
N GLY A 140 -7.31 14.33 2.78
CA GLY A 140 -8.61 14.64 3.39
C GLY A 140 -8.50 15.35 4.74
N GLN A 141 -7.53 14.96 5.57
CA GLN A 141 -7.31 15.48 6.93
C GLN A 141 -7.00 16.98 7.03
N ARG A 142 -6.76 17.67 5.91
CA ARG A 142 -6.25 19.06 5.92
C ARG A 142 -7.33 20.13 5.70
N SER A 143 -8.59 19.73 5.48
CA SER A 143 -9.68 20.68 5.18
C SER A 143 -10.70 20.89 6.30
N ASP A 144 -10.73 20.03 7.33
CA ASP A 144 -11.64 20.16 8.48
C ASP A 144 -10.89 20.55 9.77
N ALA A 145 -9.83 21.37 9.63
CA ALA A 145 -8.98 21.80 10.73
C ALA A 145 -9.57 22.95 11.57
N GLU A 146 -10.90 23.12 11.59
CA GLU A 146 -11.56 24.15 12.41
C GLU A 146 -12.61 23.64 13.41
N ASP A 147 -12.96 22.35 13.48
CA ASP A 147 -14.00 21.92 14.46
C ASP A 147 -13.97 20.44 14.88
N GLU A 148 -12.81 19.82 15.03
CA GLU A 148 -12.73 18.54 15.74
C GLU A 148 -11.67 18.59 16.85
N GLU A 149 -12.18 18.63 18.09
CA GLU A 149 -11.47 18.23 19.29
C GLU A 149 -10.57 17.03 18.98
N GLU A 150 -9.32 17.12 19.44
CA GLU A 150 -8.35 16.04 19.47
C GLU A 150 -9.04 14.73 19.84
N GLY A 151 -9.38 13.96 18.80
CA GLY A 151 -9.98 12.64 18.92
C GLY A 151 -8.92 11.73 19.50
N GLU A 152 -8.84 11.74 20.83
CA GLU A 152 -8.22 10.73 21.65
C GLU A 152 -8.56 9.36 21.04
N TYR A 153 -7.57 8.76 20.37
CA TYR A 153 -7.59 7.37 19.94
C TYR A 153 -7.64 6.49 21.20
N SER A 154 -8.83 6.39 21.77
CA SER A 154 -9.17 5.63 22.97
C SER A 154 -9.58 4.22 22.56
N GLY A 155 -8.57 3.39 22.32
CA GLY A 155 -8.73 1.97 22.15
C GLY A 155 -7.37 1.36 21.90
N GLU A 156 -6.91 0.51 22.81
CA GLU A 156 -5.69 -0.29 22.67
C GLU A 156 -5.51 -0.69 21.20
N THR A 157 -4.49 -0.16 20.51
CA THR A 157 -4.16 -0.59 19.15
C THR A 157 -3.76 -2.04 19.25
N GLY A 158 -4.73 -2.95 19.03
CA GLY A 158 -4.49 -4.37 19.17
C GLY A 158 -3.28 -4.75 18.32
N TYR A 159 -2.36 -5.54 18.87
CA TYR A 159 -1.12 -5.95 18.21
C TYR A 159 -1.29 -6.36 16.72
N LEU A 160 -2.41 -7.01 16.39
CA LEU A 160 -2.77 -7.40 15.03
C LEU A 160 -3.01 -6.21 14.07
N HIS A 161 -3.53 -5.11 14.59
CA HIS A 161 -3.72 -3.88 13.82
C HIS A 161 -2.38 -3.30 13.39
N GLU A 162 -1.41 -3.21 14.31
CA GLU A 162 -0.08 -2.69 13.99
C GLU A 162 0.63 -3.58 12.96
N LEU A 163 0.55 -4.91 13.09
CA LEU A 163 1.09 -5.84 12.10
C LEU A 163 0.42 -5.72 10.74
N PHE A 164 -0.89 -5.45 10.71
CA PHE A 164 -1.61 -5.22 9.46
C PHE A 164 -1.14 -3.94 8.77
N MET A 165 -0.96 -2.85 9.51
CA MET A 165 -0.44 -1.60 8.95
C MET A 165 0.99 -1.77 8.42
N MET A 166 1.85 -2.51 9.15
CA MET A 166 3.17 -2.90 8.67
C MET A 166 3.10 -3.70 7.36
N MET A 167 2.16 -4.63 7.25
CA MET A 167 1.94 -5.42 6.03
C MET A 167 1.56 -4.54 4.84
N VAL A 168 0.62 -3.60 5.03
CA VAL A 168 0.19 -2.65 3.99
C VAL A 168 1.37 -1.79 3.54
N GLY A 169 2.14 -1.24 4.49
CA GLY A 169 3.31 -0.43 4.17
C GLY A 169 4.39 -1.23 3.44
N ALA A 170 4.70 -2.44 3.89
CA ALA A 170 5.63 -3.33 3.22
C ALA A 170 5.19 -3.67 1.80
N LEU A 171 3.90 -3.99 1.62
CA LEU A 171 3.33 -4.29 0.31
C LEU A 171 3.41 -3.07 -0.59
N PHE A 172 3.07 -1.89 -0.06
CA PHE A 172 3.08 -0.65 -0.81
C PHE A 172 4.47 -0.32 -1.40
N LEU A 173 5.52 -0.38 -0.58
CA LEU A 173 6.89 -0.12 -1.05
C LEU A 173 7.43 -1.26 -1.93
N SER A 174 7.13 -2.52 -1.59
CA SER A 174 7.61 -3.66 -2.37
C SER A 174 6.98 -3.72 -3.76
N LEU A 175 5.68 -3.41 -3.92
CA LEU A 175 5.03 -3.42 -5.24
C LEU A 175 5.71 -2.49 -6.25
N ASN A 176 6.32 -1.39 -5.81
CA ASN A 176 7.01 -0.46 -6.70
C ASN A 176 8.30 -1.02 -7.32
N VAL A 177 8.86 -2.08 -6.73
CA VAL A 177 10.19 -2.59 -7.09
C VAL A 177 10.18 -4.10 -7.37
N ALA A 178 9.31 -4.86 -6.74
CA ALA A 178 9.18 -6.31 -6.91
C ALA A 178 8.96 -6.77 -8.35
N PRO A 179 8.19 -6.05 -9.20
CA PRO A 179 8.00 -6.48 -10.58
C PRO A 179 9.25 -6.32 -11.44
N THR A 180 10.27 -5.59 -10.97
CA THR A 180 11.40 -5.20 -11.80
C THR A 180 12.52 -6.25 -11.83
N GLU A 181 13.33 -6.26 -12.89
CA GLU A 181 14.41 -7.23 -13.05
C GLU A 181 15.62 -6.95 -12.14
N GLU A 182 15.76 -5.71 -11.66
CA GLU A 182 16.87 -5.29 -10.82
C GLU A 182 16.98 -6.13 -9.54
N MET A 183 15.86 -6.59 -8.97
CA MET A 183 15.89 -7.42 -7.76
C MET A 183 16.65 -8.72 -7.97
N ILE A 184 16.45 -9.35 -9.14
CA ILE A 184 17.15 -10.57 -9.54
C ILE A 184 18.60 -10.25 -9.89
N LEU A 185 18.85 -9.19 -10.67
CA LEU A 185 20.20 -8.81 -11.10
C LEU A 185 21.10 -8.43 -9.92
N ILE A 186 20.57 -7.76 -8.90
CA ILE A 186 21.29 -7.46 -7.66
C ILE A 186 21.58 -8.77 -6.91
N ALA A 187 20.61 -9.71 -6.84
CA ALA A 187 20.80 -10.99 -6.19
C ALA A 187 21.97 -11.81 -6.77
N TYR A 188 22.31 -11.62 -8.05
CA TYR A 188 23.48 -12.21 -8.69
C TYR A 188 24.81 -11.51 -8.35
N LYS A 189 24.78 -10.23 -7.97
CA LYS A 189 25.98 -9.43 -7.67
C LYS A 189 26.39 -9.47 -6.20
N VAL A 190 25.46 -9.78 -5.31
CA VAL A 190 25.67 -9.73 -3.86
C VAL A 190 26.39 -10.97 -3.34
N THR A 191 27.24 -10.77 -2.35
CA THR A 191 27.88 -11.84 -1.57
C THR A 191 27.14 -12.07 -0.25
N PRO A 192 27.39 -13.17 0.48
CA PRO A 192 26.76 -13.42 1.77
C PRO A 192 26.94 -12.29 2.80
N TYR A 193 28.07 -11.58 2.74
CA TYR A 193 28.32 -10.41 3.61
C TYR A 193 27.40 -9.23 3.29
N HIS A 194 27.11 -8.99 2.01
CA HIS A 194 26.16 -7.96 1.61
C HIS A 194 24.75 -8.30 2.09
N ILE A 195 24.33 -9.56 1.96
CA ILE A 195 23.02 -10.03 2.46
C ILE A 195 22.91 -9.82 3.97
N LEU A 196 23.94 -10.22 4.73
CA LEU A 196 23.95 -9.99 6.18
C LEU A 196 23.89 -8.50 6.53
N ALA A 197 24.66 -7.67 5.83
CA ALA A 197 24.66 -6.22 6.03
C ALA A 197 23.28 -5.60 5.71
N LEU A 198 22.62 -6.04 4.63
CA LEU A 198 21.27 -5.59 4.27
C LEU A 198 20.23 -6.02 5.32
N CYS A 199 20.30 -7.26 5.82
CA CYS A 199 19.43 -7.70 6.92
C CYS A 199 19.59 -6.82 8.17
N LEU A 200 20.83 -6.60 8.60
CA LEU A 200 21.12 -5.78 9.78
C LEU A 200 20.68 -4.34 9.57
N LEU A 201 20.92 -3.78 8.38
CA LEU A 201 20.50 -2.44 8.01
C LEU A 201 18.98 -2.29 8.02
N SER A 202 18.24 -3.23 7.42
CA SER A 202 16.78 -3.25 7.44
C SER A 202 16.21 -3.28 8.85
N ILE A 203 16.76 -4.14 9.72
CA ILE A 203 16.35 -4.24 11.12
C ILE A 203 16.68 -2.93 11.85
N ALA A 204 17.88 -2.37 11.64
CA ALA A 204 18.30 -1.12 12.28
C ALA A 204 17.43 0.07 11.86
N ILE A 205 17.11 0.20 10.57
CA ILE A 205 16.21 1.24 10.06
C ILE A 205 14.81 1.05 10.65
N MET A 206 14.22 -0.14 10.54
CA MET A 206 12.90 -0.42 11.07
C MET A 206 12.84 -0.12 12.58
N HIS A 207 13.86 -0.54 13.32
CA HIS A 207 13.95 -0.26 14.75
C HIS A 207 14.11 1.24 15.05
N GLY A 208 14.90 1.96 14.26
CA GLY A 208 15.06 3.41 14.37
C GLY A 208 13.73 4.15 14.21
N PHE A 209 12.87 3.73 13.28
CA PHE A 209 11.51 4.26 13.12
C PHE A 209 10.63 3.96 14.35
N VAL A 210 10.66 2.72 14.87
CA VAL A 210 9.94 2.35 16.10
C VAL A 210 10.41 3.19 17.30
N TYR A 211 11.72 3.42 17.42
CA TYR A 211 12.29 4.24 18.49
C TYR A 211 11.96 5.73 18.34
N ALA A 212 11.99 6.27 17.12
CA ALA A 212 11.60 7.66 16.86
C ALA A 212 10.12 7.93 17.20
N LEU A 213 9.25 6.94 16.99
CA LEU A 213 7.85 6.96 17.41
C LEU A 213 7.69 7.05 18.93
N HIS A 214 8.53 6.35 19.70
CA HIS A 214 8.52 6.45 21.17
C HIS A 214 8.84 7.88 21.67
N PHE A 215 9.52 8.70 20.86
CA PHE A 215 9.86 10.08 21.24
C PHE A 215 8.82 11.13 20.81
N ARG A 216 8.01 10.87 19.77
CA ARG A 216 7.00 11.82 19.26
C ARG A 216 5.58 11.60 19.81
N GLY A 217 5.24 10.38 20.23
CA GLY A 217 3.95 10.06 20.83
C GLY A 217 4.10 9.78 22.33
N SER A 218 3.92 10.80 23.17
CA SER A 218 3.80 10.57 24.61
C SER A 218 2.50 9.83 24.93
N HIS A 219 2.56 8.51 24.96
CA HIS A 219 1.73 7.73 25.85
C HIS A 219 2.64 7.02 26.84
N ARG A 220 2.43 7.34 28.11
CA ARG A 220 3.01 6.68 29.26
C ARG A 220 2.72 5.18 29.12
N LEU A 221 3.68 4.46 28.57
CA LEU A 221 3.84 3.07 28.96
C LEU A 221 3.99 3.08 30.47
N HIS A 222 3.31 2.14 31.11
CA HIS A 222 3.55 1.78 32.50
C HIS A 222 5.05 1.84 32.76
N GLU A 223 5.46 2.59 33.77
CA GLU A 223 6.85 2.74 34.20
C GLU A 223 7.59 1.38 34.08
N GLY A 224 8.47 1.24 33.08
CA GLY A 224 9.30 0.03 32.92
C GLY A 224 9.33 -0.68 31.57
N GLN A 225 8.68 -0.20 30.50
CA GLN A 225 8.81 -0.90 29.19
C GLN A 225 10.22 -0.69 28.58
N GLN A 226 11.03 -1.75 28.65
CA GLN A 226 12.42 -1.75 28.18
C GLN A 226 12.48 -1.73 26.63
N TRP A 227 13.49 -1.04 26.09
CA TRP A 227 13.82 -0.96 24.65
C TRP A 227 13.74 -2.29 23.89
N TRP A 228 14.19 -3.38 24.54
CA TRP A 228 14.14 -4.74 23.99
C TRP A 228 12.73 -5.29 23.78
N GLN A 229 11.74 -4.86 24.57
CA GLN A 229 10.36 -5.33 24.41
C GLN A 229 9.74 -4.78 23.12
N ALA A 230 10.01 -3.52 22.78
CA ALA A 230 9.57 -2.92 21.52
C ALA A 230 10.27 -3.56 20.32
N PHE A 231 11.56 -3.89 20.45
CA PHE A 231 12.30 -4.63 19.44
C PHE A 231 11.68 -6.01 19.16
N ILE A 232 11.40 -6.80 20.19
CA ILE A 232 10.85 -8.15 20.06
C ILE A 232 9.39 -8.14 19.59
N ARG A 233 8.58 -7.17 20.05
CA ARG A 233 7.16 -7.11 19.70
C ARG A 233 6.92 -6.50 18.34
N PHE A 234 7.68 -5.49 17.92
CA PHE A 234 7.35 -4.74 16.70
C PHE A 234 8.40 -4.85 15.60
N THR A 235 9.68 -4.75 15.94
CA THR A 235 10.74 -4.77 14.91
C THR A 235 10.92 -6.17 14.32
N LEU A 236 11.06 -7.21 15.16
CA LEU A 236 11.31 -8.55 14.66
C LEU A 236 10.09 -9.10 13.88
N PRO A 237 8.84 -9.01 14.38
CA PRO A 237 7.67 -9.45 13.62
C PRO A 237 7.43 -8.59 12.38
N GLY A 238 7.65 -7.28 12.46
CA GLY A 238 7.57 -6.38 11.31
C GLY A 238 8.55 -6.76 10.19
N TYR A 239 9.78 -7.14 10.54
CA TYR A 239 10.77 -7.60 9.57
C TYR A 239 10.37 -8.95 8.95
N VAL A 240 9.82 -9.87 9.74
CA VAL A 240 9.26 -11.13 9.24
C VAL A 240 8.13 -10.87 8.26
N VAL A 241 7.22 -9.93 8.57
CA VAL A 241 6.14 -9.51 7.66
C VAL A 241 6.72 -8.92 6.38
N ALA A 242 7.73 -8.05 6.47
CA ALA A 242 8.38 -7.45 5.31
C ALA A 242 9.02 -8.50 4.38
N ILE A 243 9.71 -9.50 4.94
CA ILE A 243 10.28 -10.62 4.17
C ILE A 243 9.18 -11.50 3.57
N ALA A 244 8.12 -11.82 4.33
CA ALA A 244 7.00 -12.63 3.82
C ALA A 244 6.32 -11.93 2.64
N ILE A 245 6.10 -10.62 2.74
CA ILE A 245 5.54 -9.80 1.66
C ILE A 245 6.49 -9.71 0.47
N SER A 246 7.80 -9.60 0.71
CA SER A 246 8.81 -9.62 -0.35
C SER A 246 8.79 -10.94 -1.14
N ILE A 247 8.73 -12.07 -0.45
CA ILE A 247 8.62 -13.39 -1.10
C ILE A 247 7.30 -13.50 -1.88
N TYR A 248 6.18 -13.11 -1.25
CA TYR A 248 4.86 -13.15 -1.88
C TYR A 248 4.80 -12.29 -3.16
N THR A 249 5.33 -11.07 -3.13
CA THR A 249 5.32 -10.17 -4.29
C THR A 249 6.24 -10.68 -5.40
N LEU A 250 7.46 -11.12 -5.08
CA LEU A 250 8.37 -11.72 -6.07
C LEU A 250 7.75 -12.97 -6.71
N TRP A 251 7.07 -13.80 -5.93
CA TRP A 251 6.34 -14.96 -6.43
C TRP A 251 5.18 -14.56 -7.35
N THR A 252 4.41 -13.54 -6.95
CA THR A 252 3.27 -13.04 -7.74
C THR A 252 3.70 -12.57 -9.12
N PHE A 253 4.85 -11.90 -9.22
CA PHE A 253 5.41 -11.40 -10.48
C PHE A 253 6.38 -12.37 -11.17
N GLU A 254 6.35 -13.66 -10.81
CA GLU A 254 7.13 -14.73 -11.47
C GLU A 254 8.66 -14.56 -11.39
N ARG A 255 9.13 -13.70 -10.48
CA ARG A 255 10.56 -13.40 -10.30
C ARG A 255 11.32 -14.51 -9.54
N LEU A 256 10.61 -15.49 -8.97
CA LEU A 256 11.21 -16.63 -8.26
C LEU A 256 11.21 -17.93 -9.09
N ASP A 257 10.55 -17.97 -10.24
CA ASP A 257 10.41 -19.20 -11.02
C ASP A 257 11.76 -19.68 -11.56
N HIS A 258 12.03 -20.99 -11.47
CA HIS A 258 13.28 -21.62 -11.89
C HIS A 258 14.56 -21.11 -11.19
N THR A 259 14.45 -20.45 -10.04
CA THR A 259 15.61 -19.96 -9.26
C THR A 259 15.98 -20.91 -8.11
N SER A 260 17.26 -20.89 -7.71
CA SER A 260 17.73 -21.66 -6.56
C SER A 260 17.26 -21.06 -5.23
N LEU A 261 17.12 -21.88 -4.18
CA LEU A 261 16.70 -21.40 -2.85
C LEU A 261 17.59 -20.26 -2.33
N SER A 262 18.90 -20.32 -2.57
CA SER A 262 19.83 -19.25 -2.19
C SER A 262 19.52 -17.93 -2.90
N GLN A 263 19.13 -17.96 -4.17
CA GLN A 263 18.77 -16.75 -4.92
C GLN A 263 17.44 -16.18 -4.45
N ILE A 264 16.46 -17.04 -4.14
CA ILE A 264 15.18 -16.62 -3.56
C ILE A 264 15.42 -15.87 -2.25
N MET A 265 16.26 -16.42 -1.36
CA MET A 265 16.61 -15.77 -0.11
C MET A 265 17.30 -14.42 -0.34
N ASN A 266 18.26 -14.35 -1.27
CA ASN A 266 18.96 -13.11 -1.59
C ASN A 266 18.00 -12.04 -2.11
N ALA A 267 17.16 -12.38 -3.09
CA ALA A 267 16.16 -11.47 -3.67
C ALA A 267 15.14 -11.00 -2.63
N ALA A 268 14.69 -11.91 -1.75
CA ALA A 268 13.79 -11.59 -0.65
C ALA A 268 14.41 -10.60 0.35
N VAL A 269 15.70 -10.74 0.68
CA VAL A 269 16.40 -9.79 1.56
C VAL A 269 16.58 -8.44 0.88
N ILE A 270 16.94 -8.42 -0.41
CA ILE A 270 17.12 -7.17 -1.18
C ILE A 270 15.80 -6.39 -1.24
N LEU A 271 14.70 -7.05 -1.62
CA LEU A 271 13.37 -6.44 -1.62
C LEU A 271 12.85 -6.17 -0.20
N GLY A 272 13.34 -6.94 0.78
CA GLY A 272 13.11 -6.74 2.20
C GLY A 272 13.55 -5.37 2.70
N VAL A 273 14.51 -4.72 2.03
CA VAL A 273 14.94 -3.36 2.39
C VAL A 273 13.82 -2.34 2.19
N PRO A 274 13.30 -2.06 0.98
CA PRO A 274 12.18 -1.14 0.83
C PRO A 274 10.92 -1.63 1.56
N ALA A 275 10.67 -2.94 1.63
CA ALA A 275 9.53 -3.48 2.38
C ALA A 275 9.62 -3.17 3.88
N SER A 276 10.82 -3.26 4.47
CA SER A 276 11.06 -2.94 5.89
C SER A 276 10.85 -1.45 6.18
N ILE A 277 11.26 -0.58 5.26
CA ILE A 277 11.03 0.87 5.36
C ILE A 277 9.52 1.15 5.31
N GLY A 278 8.81 0.55 4.36
CA GLY A 278 7.36 0.70 4.24
C GLY A 278 6.62 0.22 5.48
N ALA A 279 6.97 -0.96 6.01
CA ALA A 279 6.41 -1.48 7.25
C ALA A 279 6.60 -0.52 8.43
N ALA A 280 7.80 0.05 8.54
CA ALA A 280 8.13 0.96 9.62
C ALA A 280 7.43 2.33 9.48
N SER A 281 7.36 2.86 8.26
CA SER A 281 6.76 4.18 7.99
C SER A 281 5.24 4.17 8.08
N ALA A 282 4.59 3.03 7.81
CA ALA A 282 3.15 2.90 7.96
C ALA A 282 2.69 3.28 9.38
N ARG A 283 3.50 3.02 10.41
CA ARG A 283 3.20 3.42 11.80
C ARG A 283 3.31 4.93 12.07
N LEU A 284 4.00 5.69 11.22
CA LEU A 284 4.14 7.14 11.36
C LEU A 284 3.04 7.91 10.64
N ILE A 285 2.49 7.31 9.58
CA ILE A 285 1.66 8.01 8.60
C ILE A 285 0.20 7.56 8.71
N LEU A 286 -0.05 6.32 9.11
CA LEU A 286 -1.35 5.65 9.10
C LEU A 286 -1.76 5.20 10.51
#